data_AF-A0AAX0S3Z7-F1
#
_entry.id   AF-A0AAX0S3Z7-F1
#
_cell.length_a   1.000
_cell.length_b   1.000
_cell.length_c   1.000
_cell.angle_alpha   90.00
_cell.angle_beta   90.00
_cell.angle_gamma   90.00
#
_symmetry.space_group_name_H-M   'P 1'
#
loop_
_entity.id
_entity.type
_entity.pdbx_description
1 polymer ?
#
loop_
_entity_poly.entity_id
_entity_poly.type
_entity_poly.pdbx_seq_one_letter_code
_entity_poly.pdbx_strand_id
1 'polypeptide(L)' 'MDKKLSKEELIDLIDSLNPKIKKSLKNTHYQDRNDLEQEIKLKIIESYEKIAAIEAPNFEEFLAEFLTKQKR' A
#
# COMPACT_ATOMS: atom_id res chain seq x y z
N MET A 1 11.44 -15.98 1.39
CA MET A 1 11.51 -15.46 2.77
C MET A 1 10.55 -14.29 2.82
N ASP A 2 9.29 -14.53 3.18
CA ASP A 2 8.28 -13.47 3.28
C ASP A 2 8.67 -12.54 4.41
N LYS A 3 9.38 -11.45 4.08
CA LYS A 3 9.85 -10.50 5.07
C LYS A 3 8.67 -9.62 5.47
N LYS A 4 7.92 -10.09 6.47
CA LYS A 4 6.91 -9.28 7.15
C LYS A 4 7.59 -8.02 7.70
N LEU A 5 7.06 -6.84 7.37
CA LEU A 5 7.55 -5.58 7.92
C LEU A 5 7.53 -5.63 9.45
N SER A 6 8.55 -5.04 10.06
CA SER A 6 8.54 -4.72 11.48
C SER A 6 7.42 -3.74 11.82
N LYS A 7 7.07 -3.65 13.10
CA LYS A 7 6.04 -2.70 13.56
C LYS A 7 6.45 -1.27 13.25
N GLU A 8 7.74 -0.98 13.39
CA GLU A 8 8.34 0.33 13.13
C GLU A 8 8.18 0.71 11.66
N GLU A 9 8.52 -0.18 10.72
CA GLU A 9 8.39 0.11 9.28
C GLU A 9 6.92 0.25 8.85
N LEU A 10 5.98 -0.46 9.48
CA LEU A 10 4.53 -0.28 9.25
C LEU A 10 4.03 1.08 9.74
N ILE A 11 4.51 1.54 10.90
CA ILE A 11 4.19 2.86 11.42
C ILE A 11 4.74 3.95 10.49
N ASP A 12 6.00 3.82 10.05
CA ASP A 12 6.61 4.76 9.11
C ASP A 12 5.84 4.83 7.79
N LEU A 13 5.38 3.68 7.28
CA LEU A 13 4.51 3.62 6.10
C LEU A 13 3.21 4.39 6.32
N ILE A 14 2.51 4.15 7.42
CA ILE A 14 1.26 4.83 7.76
C ILE A 14 1.49 6.35 7.88
N ASP A 15 2.58 6.76 8.53
CA ASP A 15 2.93 8.16 8.71
C ASP A 15 3.26 8.84 7.38
N SER A 16 3.92 8.13 6.46
CA SER A 16 4.16 8.62 5.09
C SER A 16 2.86 8.85 4.31
N LEU A 17 1.79 8.09 4.62
CA LEU A 17 0.48 8.20 3.98
C LEU A 17 -0.45 9.19 4.68
N ASN A 18 -0.11 9.63 5.90
CA ASN A 18 -0.92 10.51 6.73
C ASN A 18 -1.38 11.81 6.02
N PRO A 19 -0.56 12.47 5.18
CA PRO A 19 -1.02 13.62 4.39
C PRO A 19 -2.18 13.29 3.45
N LYS A 20 -2.18 12.10 2.83
CA LYS A 20 -3.26 11.64 1.95
C LYS A 20 -4.50 11.26 2.75
N ILE A 21 -4.34 10.57 3.88
CA ILE A 21 -5.44 10.21 4.79
C ILE A 21 -6.16 11.47 5.28
N LYS A 22 -5.42 12.46 5.79
CA LYS A 22 -6.00 13.73 6.23
C LYS A 22 -6.70 14.48 5.10
N LYS A 23 -6.17 14.40 3.87
CA LYS A 23 -6.81 15.00 2.69
C LYS A 23 -8.15 14.34 2.35
N SER A 24 -8.26 13.01 2.44
CA SER A 24 -9.52 12.31 2.16
C SER A 24 -10.61 12.57 3.20
N LEU A 25 -10.23 12.85 4.45
CA LEU A 25 -11.17 13.14 5.55
C LEU A 25 -11.77 14.56 5.53
N LYS A 26 -11.25 15.46 4.68
CA LYS A 26 -11.69 16.87 4.65
C LYS A 26 -13.19 17.03 4.37
N ASN A 27 -13.75 16.12 3.59
CA ASN A 27 -15.17 16.15 3.20
C ASN A 27 -16.06 15.30 4.11
N THR A 28 -15.50 14.70 5.16
CA THR A 28 -16.24 13.91 6.14
C THR A 28 -16.75 14.80 7.28
N HIS A 29 -17.91 14.44 7.83
CA HIS A 29 -18.47 15.08 9.03
C HIS A 29 -17.48 14.99 10.20
N TYR A 30 -17.34 16.07 10.97
CA TYR A 30 -16.26 16.21 11.96
C TYR A 30 -16.25 15.07 12.99
N GLN A 31 -17.43 14.64 13.44
CA GLN A 31 -17.59 13.58 14.43
C GLN A 31 -17.06 12.22 13.96
N ASP A 32 -17.14 11.96 12.65
CA ASP A 32 -16.76 10.66 12.08
C ASP A 32 -15.30 10.61 11.66
N ARG A 33 -14.59 11.74 11.66
CA ARG A 33 -13.22 11.85 11.11
C ARG A 33 -12.23 10.97 11.85
N ASN A 34 -12.32 10.89 13.18
CA ASN A 34 -11.39 10.12 13.99
C ASN A 34 -11.55 8.61 13.73
N ASP A 35 -12.80 8.14 13.76
CA ASP A 35 -13.11 6.73 13.53
C ASP A 35 -12.73 6.32 12.10
N LEU A 36 -13.07 7.15 11.11
CA LEU A 36 -12.73 6.90 9.72
C LEU A 36 -11.20 6.96 9.48
N GLU A 37 -10.47 7.84 10.17
CA GLU A 37 -9.00 7.86 10.13
C GLU A 37 -8.42 6.52 10.60
N GLN A 38 -8.91 6.00 11.72
CA GLN A 38 -8.46 4.71 12.25
C GLN A 38 -8.82 3.55 11.32
N GLU A 39 -10.03 3.53 10.76
CA GLU A 39 -10.44 2.50 9.79
C GLU A 39 -9.54 2.49 8.56
N ILE A 40 -9.20 3.67 8.01
CA ILE A 40 -8.29 3.79 6.86
C ILE A 40 -6.91 3.21 7.19
N LYS A 41 -6.36 3.53 8.38
CA LYS A 41 -5.06 3.00 8.82
C LYS A 41 -5.09 1.48 8.96
N LEU A 42 -6.15 0.91 9.54
CA LEU A 42 -6.32 -0.54 9.64
C LEU A 42 -6.36 -1.21 8.26
N LYS A 43 -7.14 -0.64 7.32
CA LYS A 43 -7.21 -1.16 5.94
C LYS A 43 -5.88 -1.10 5.20
N ILE A 44 -5.05 -0.09 5.45
CA ILE A 44 -3.70 0.00 4.88
C ILE A 44 -2.84 -1.18 5.35
N ILE A 45 -2.87 -1.50 6.65
CA ILE A 45 -2.13 -2.63 7.23
C ILE A 45 -2.59 -3.95 6.60
N GLU A 46 -3.90 -4.18 6.55
CA GLU A 46 -4.49 -5.40 5.96
C GLU A 46 -4.19 -5.54 4.46
N SER A 47 -4.19 -4.41 3.74
CA SER A 47 -3.91 -4.39 2.30
C SER A 47 -2.44 -4.56 2.01
N TYR A 48 -1.56 -4.07 2.88
CA TYR A 48 -0.12 -4.21 2.71
C TYR A 48 0.30 -5.67 2.65
N GLU A 49 -0.20 -6.51 3.58
CA GLU A 49 0.13 -7.95 3.57
C GLU A 49 -0.28 -8.61 2.24
N LYS A 50 -1.42 -8.20 1.67
CA LYS A 50 -1.89 -8.69 0.38
C LYS A 50 -1.01 -8.22 -0.77
N ILE A 51 -0.62 -6.94 -0.77
CA ILE A 51 0.23 -6.34 -1.82
C ILE A 51 1.65 -6.92 -1.78
N ALA A 52 2.21 -7.08 -0.58
CA ALA A 52 3.55 -7.64 -0.39
C ALA A 52 3.65 -9.10 -0.83
N ALA A 53 2.53 -9.84 -0.79
CA ALA A 53 2.44 -11.21 -1.30
C ALA A 53 2.25 -11.29 -2.82
N ILE A 54 2.07 -10.17 -3.52
CA ILE A 54 1.99 -10.16 -4.99
C ILE A 54 3.40 -10.33 -5.54
N GLU A 55 3.66 -11.52 -6.09
CA GLU A 55 4.80 -11.71 -6.98
C GLU A 55 4.48 -11.05 -8.33
N ALA A 56 5.10 -9.90 -8.57
CA ALA A 56 5.04 -9.20 -9.85
C ALA A 56 6.44 -9.06 -10.42
N PRO A 57 6.61 -9.25 -11.74
CA PRO A 57 7.90 -9.02 -12.37
C PRO A 57 8.29 -7.57 -12.18
N ASN A 58 9.55 -7.34 -11.81
CA ASN A 58 10.09 -6.00 -11.85
C ASN A 58 10.13 -5.47 -13.29
N PHE A 59 10.39 -4.17 -13.46
CA PHE A 59 10.35 -3.55 -14.78
C PHE A 59 11.25 -4.25 -15.82
N GLU A 60 12.44 -4.70 -15.41
CA GLU A 60 13.39 -5.37 -16.29
C GLU A 60 12.96 -6.79 -16.65
N GLU A 61 12.49 -7.56 -15.66
CA GLU A 61 11.90 -8.90 -15.87
C GLU A 61 10.70 -8.83 -16.81
N PHE A 62 9.82 -7.86 -16.59
CA PHE A 62 8.68 -7.61 -17.45
C PHE A 62 9.11 -7.27 -18.88
N LEU A 63 10.09 -6.37 -19.05
CA LEU A 63 10.58 -5.97 -20.36
C LEU A 63 11.22 -7.15 -21.11
N ALA A 64 11.99 -7.99 -20.41
CA ALA A 64 12.58 -9.19 -20.99
C ALA A 64 11.51 -10.19 -21.46
N GLU A 65 10.49 -10.45 -20.64
CA GLU A 65 9.34 -11.27 -21.03
C GLU A 65 8.58 -10.69 -22.23
N PHE A 66 8.39 -9.37 -22.24
CA PHE A 66 7.68 -8.69 -23.30
C PHE A 66 8.42 -8.82 -24.65
N LEU A 67 9.72 -8.56 -24.67
CA LEU A 67 10.55 -8.64 -25.88
C LEU A 67 10.73 -10.07 -26.39
N THR A 68 10.75 -11.06 -25.48
CA THR A 68 10.82 -12.48 -25.87
C THR A 68 9.49 -12.98 -26.45
N LYS A 69 8.34 -12.52 -25.93
CA LYS A 69 7.02 -12.83 -26.50
C LYS A 69 6.79 -12.22 -27.89
N GLN A 70 7.37 -11.05 -28.18
CA GLN A 70 7.28 -10.39 -29.50
C GLN A 70 8.06 -11.10 -30.63
N LYS A 71 9.06 -11.93 -30.28
CA LYS A 71 9.88 -12.68 -31.24
C LYS A 71 9.32 -14.06 -31.60
N ARG A 72 8.18 -14.45 -31.01
CA ARG A 72 7.50 -15.74 -31.24
C ARG A 72 6.36 -15.59 -32.24
#